data_AF-X1M7Y7-F1
#
_entry.id   AF-X1M7Y7-F1
#
_cell.length_a   1.000
_cell.length_b   1.000
_cell.length_c   1.000
_cell.angle_alpha   90.00
_cell.angle_beta   90.00
_cell.angle_gamma   90.00
#
_symmetry.space_group_name_H-M   'P 1'
#
loop_
_entity.id
_entity.type
_entity.pdbx_description
1 polymer ?
#
loop_
_entity_poly.entity_id
_entity_poly.type
_entity_poly.pdbx_seq_one_letter_code
_entity_poly.pdbx_strand_id
1 'polypeptide(L)'
;MTEIPKISLEHSGLKNADSQIVSESYKQLIEQAIQQGLNLTKLDEIIICEDFQSRIFSFQDNVGLPQEITSEPEYLAAGKVIWYPRPEGDMRAKIFINAGLVPQLYESEPPTINVPAIQLLVHELGHVHDDTYITEQFGSIGSHILGNPELISLCLSRCIWGEYHAEF
;
A
#
# COMPACT_ATOMS: atom_id res chain seq x y z
N MET A 1 -5.24 21.21 0.66
CA MET A 1 -4.81 20.46 -0.53
C MET A 1 -4.08 19.23 -0.02
N THR A 2 -4.52 18.04 -0.40
CA THR A 2 -3.81 16.79 -0.06
C THR A 2 -2.54 16.75 -0.91
N GLU A 3 -1.39 16.66 -0.26
CA GLU A 3 -0.12 16.49 -0.99
C GLU A 3 -0.11 15.11 -1.65
N ILE A 4 0.41 15.03 -2.87
CA ILE A 4 0.58 13.75 -3.55
C ILE A 4 1.71 13.01 -2.84
N PRO A 5 1.48 11.76 -2.40
CA PRO A 5 2.50 10.99 -1.71
C PRO A 5 3.73 10.78 -2.59
N LYS A 6 4.90 10.68 -1.96
CA LYS A 6 6.16 10.41 -2.66
C LYS A 6 6.14 8.98 -3.21
N ILE A 7 6.68 8.77 -4.40
CA ILE A 7 6.90 7.43 -4.96
C ILE A 7 8.40 7.18 -5.01
N SER A 8 8.85 6.12 -4.34
CA SER A 8 10.25 5.70 -4.27
C SER A 8 10.44 4.35 -4.91
N LEU A 9 11.40 4.27 -5.83
CA LEU A 9 11.79 3.05 -6.53
C LEU A 9 13.14 2.60 -5.99
N GLU A 10 13.12 1.67 -5.04
CA GLU A 10 14.32 1.27 -4.31
C GLU A 10 14.76 -0.12 -4.74
N HIS A 11 15.93 -0.20 -5.38
CA HIS A 11 16.49 -1.48 -5.84
C HIS A 11 15.46 -2.30 -6.65
N SER A 12 14.72 -1.65 -7.55
CA SER A 12 13.60 -2.27 -8.27
C SER A 12 14.00 -3.04 -9.54
N GLY A 13 15.30 -3.08 -9.87
CA GLY A 13 15.82 -3.70 -11.11
C GLY A 13 15.40 -3.02 -12.40
N LEU A 14 14.50 -2.03 -12.32
CA LEU A 14 13.99 -1.25 -13.43
C LEU A 14 15.10 -0.36 -14.01
N LYS A 15 15.16 -0.24 -15.34
CA LYS A 15 16.02 0.76 -16.00
C LYS A 15 15.45 2.15 -15.73
N ASN A 16 16.30 3.18 -15.77
CA ASN A 16 15.90 4.57 -15.49
C ASN A 16 14.65 5.04 -16.26
N ALA A 17 14.50 4.67 -17.53
CA ALA A 17 13.33 5.02 -18.33
C ALA A 17 12.05 4.31 -17.83
N ASP A 18 12.16 3.03 -17.49
CA ASP A 18 11.05 2.23 -16.96
C ASP A 18 10.64 2.74 -15.57
N SER A 19 11.63 3.10 -14.74
CA SER A 19 11.42 3.73 -13.44
C SER A 19 10.61 5.02 -13.54
N GLN A 20 10.94 5.89 -14.50
CA GLN A 20 10.21 7.14 -14.68
C GLN A 20 8.75 6.89 -15.09
N ILE A 21 8.51 5.98 -16.05
CA ILE A 21 7.17 5.64 -16.53
C ILE A 21 6.31 5.04 -15.40
N VAL A 22 6.88 4.15 -14.59
CA VAL A 22 6.20 3.58 -13.42
C VAL A 22 5.82 4.68 -12.42
N SER A 23 6.78 5.55 -12.07
CA SER A 23 6.53 6.63 -11.13
C SER A 23 5.44 7.57 -11.62
N GLU A 24 5.47 7.97 -12.89
CA GLU A 24 4.46 8.84 -13.51
C GLU A 24 3.08 8.18 -13.54
N SER A 25 3.01 6.89 -13.87
CA SER A 25 1.72 6.17 -13.96
C SER A 25 1.09 5.96 -12.59
N TYR A 26 1.89 5.61 -11.57
CA TYR A 26 1.42 5.50 -10.20
C TYR A 26 0.94 6.87 -9.70
N LYS A 27 1.68 7.93 -10.01
CA LYS A 27 1.30 9.29 -9.64
C LYS A 27 -0.06 9.67 -10.25
N GLN A 28 -0.26 9.41 -11.54
CA GLN A 28 -1.53 9.66 -12.22
C GLN A 28 -2.68 8.86 -11.59
N LEU A 29 -2.46 7.58 -11.27
CA LEU A 29 -3.50 6.76 -10.62
C LEU A 29 -3.87 7.32 -9.25
N ILE A 30 -2.89 7.73 -8.44
CA ILE A 30 -3.11 8.31 -7.11
C ILE A 30 -3.84 9.65 -7.23
N GLU A 31 -3.43 10.51 -8.16
CA GLU A 31 -4.12 11.78 -8.44
C GLU A 31 -5.59 11.55 -8.80
N GLN A 32 -5.87 10.57 -9.68
CA GLN A 32 -7.24 10.18 -10.03
C GLN A 32 -7.99 9.65 -8.81
N ALA A 33 -7.39 8.78 -8.00
CA ALA A 33 -8.01 8.24 -6.80
C ALA A 33 -8.39 9.35 -5.80
N ILE A 34 -7.52 10.34 -5.59
CA ILE A 34 -7.81 11.51 -4.75
C ILE A 34 -8.97 12.34 -5.34
N GLN A 35 -8.98 12.56 -6.66
CA GLN A 35 -10.08 13.26 -7.33
C GLN A 35 -11.42 12.53 -7.22
N GLN A 36 -11.40 11.20 -7.12
CA GLN A 36 -12.58 10.36 -6.88
C GLN A 36 -12.97 10.26 -5.39
N GLY A 37 -12.23 10.91 -4.49
CA GLY A 37 -12.61 11.05 -3.09
C GLY A 37 -11.87 10.16 -2.09
N LEU A 38 -10.81 9.43 -2.51
CA LEU A 38 -9.98 8.69 -1.54
C LEU A 38 -9.23 9.68 -0.64
N ASN A 39 -9.45 9.55 0.68
CA ASN A 39 -8.72 10.28 1.71
C ASN A 39 -7.34 9.65 1.93
N LEU A 40 -6.33 10.18 1.26
CA LEU A 40 -4.94 9.73 1.38
C LEU A 40 -4.07 10.71 2.19
N THR A 41 -4.67 11.55 3.03
CA THR A 41 -3.94 12.63 3.75
C THR A 41 -2.86 12.13 4.71
N LYS A 42 -2.97 10.88 5.15
CA LYS A 42 -1.99 10.19 6.00
C LYS A 42 -0.94 9.39 5.22
N LEU A 43 -1.10 9.23 3.90
CA LEU A 43 -0.12 8.53 3.07
C LEU A 43 1.10 9.42 2.85
N ASP A 44 2.27 8.95 3.26
CA ASP A 44 3.52 9.65 3.03
C ASP A 44 4.22 9.22 1.75
N GLU A 45 4.30 7.91 1.56
CA GLU A 45 5.18 7.34 0.55
C GLU A 45 4.69 5.96 0.10
N ILE A 46 4.86 5.70 -1.20
CA ILE A 46 4.77 4.37 -1.79
C ILE A 46 6.19 3.94 -2.18
N ILE A 47 6.62 2.79 -1.67
CA ILE A 47 7.95 2.23 -1.85
C ILE A 47 7.83 0.95 -2.66
N ILE A 48 8.44 0.92 -3.85
CA ILE A 48 8.54 -0.27 -4.68
C ILE A 48 9.94 -0.86 -4.50
N CYS A 49 10.02 -2.12 -4.07
CA CYS A 49 11.29 -2.78 -3.74
C CYS A 49 11.36 -4.26 -4.12
N GLU A 50 12.52 -4.75 -4.57
CA GLU A 50 12.77 -6.18 -4.83
C GLU A 50 12.82 -7.00 -3.54
N ASP A 51 13.57 -6.51 -2.54
CA ASP A 51 13.73 -7.16 -1.24
C ASP A 51 12.64 -6.69 -0.26
N PHE A 52 11.40 -7.04 -0.59
CA PHE A 52 10.19 -6.57 0.06
C PHE A 52 10.20 -6.78 1.58
N GLN A 53 10.49 -8.00 2.02
CA GLN A 53 10.48 -8.37 3.44
C GLN A 53 11.56 -7.61 4.22
N SER A 54 12.81 -7.62 3.74
CA SER A 54 13.90 -6.94 4.44
C SER A 54 13.67 -5.43 4.51
N ARG A 55 13.03 -4.84 3.49
CA ARG A 55 12.66 -3.42 3.51
C ARG A 55 11.60 -3.09 4.55
N ILE A 56 10.57 -3.92 4.67
CA ILE A 56 9.54 -3.76 5.70
C ILE A 56 10.17 -3.88 7.09
N PHE A 57 10.96 -4.93 7.33
CA PHE A 57 11.59 -5.14 8.64
C PHE A 57 12.55 -4.02 9.00
N SER A 58 13.39 -3.59 8.05
CA SER A 58 14.28 -2.46 8.27
C SER A 58 13.51 -1.18 8.60
N PHE A 59 12.39 -0.92 7.92
CA PHE A 59 11.54 0.23 8.25
C PHE A 59 10.93 0.09 9.64
N GLN A 60 10.34 -1.05 9.97
CA GLN A 60 9.72 -1.31 11.28
C GLN A 60 10.74 -1.13 12.42
N ASP A 61 11.95 -1.68 12.28
CA ASP A 61 13.04 -1.47 13.25
C ASP A 61 13.39 0.00 13.41
N ASN A 62 13.50 0.74 12.30
CA ASN A 62 13.84 2.16 12.31
C ASN A 62 12.78 3.03 13.00
N VAL A 63 11.50 2.64 12.94
CA VAL A 63 10.40 3.37 13.59
C VAL A 63 9.94 2.74 14.91
N GLY A 64 10.63 1.70 15.39
CA GLY A 64 10.33 1.04 16.66
C GLY A 64 9.04 0.21 16.66
N LEU A 65 8.62 -0.31 15.51
CA LEU A 65 7.46 -1.19 15.37
C LEU A 65 7.87 -2.68 15.46
N PRO A 66 6.98 -3.56 15.94
CA PRO A 66 7.25 -5.00 15.95
C PRO A 66 7.31 -5.55 14.52
N GLN A 67 8.20 -6.50 14.29
CA GLN A 67 8.22 -7.28 13.05
C GLN A 67 7.14 -8.36 13.10
N GLU A 68 6.27 -8.36 12.10
CA GLU A 68 5.27 -9.40 11.92
C GLU A 68 5.80 -10.42 10.92
N ILE A 69 5.94 -11.66 11.37
CA ILE A 69 6.45 -12.77 10.56
C ILE A 69 5.28 -13.73 10.35
N THR A 70 4.89 -13.94 9.10
CA THR A 70 3.94 -15.02 8.78
C THR A 70 4.60 -16.37 8.99
N SER A 71 3.85 -17.33 9.52
CA SER A 71 4.31 -18.73 9.64
C SER A 71 4.33 -19.48 8.32
N GLU A 72 3.80 -18.88 7.25
CA GLU A 72 3.63 -19.51 5.93
C GLU A 72 4.58 -18.85 4.91
N PRO A 73 5.84 -19.33 4.81
CA PRO A 73 6.90 -18.72 3.99
C PRO A 73 6.61 -18.74 2.48
N GLU A 74 5.64 -19.54 2.03
CA GLU A 74 5.16 -19.59 0.65
C GLU A 74 4.29 -18.39 0.24
N TYR A 75 3.71 -17.66 1.19
CA TYR A 75 2.92 -16.47 0.91
C TYR A 75 3.80 -15.22 1.03
N LEU A 76 4.28 -14.75 -0.11
CA LEU A 76 4.88 -13.43 -0.23
C LEU A 76 3.77 -12.40 -0.41
N ALA A 77 3.62 -11.50 0.55
CA ALA A 77 2.73 -10.36 0.41
C ALA A 77 3.16 -9.51 -0.80
N ALA A 78 2.18 -9.13 -1.60
CA ALA A 78 2.35 -8.35 -2.83
C ALA A 78 2.49 -6.84 -2.53
N GLY A 79 1.79 -6.40 -1.49
CA GLY A 79 1.81 -5.06 -0.93
C GLY A 79 1.60 -5.12 0.58
N LYS A 80 1.95 -4.03 1.27
CA LYS A 80 1.64 -3.86 2.69
C LYS A 80 1.57 -2.38 3.05
N VAL A 81 0.48 -1.97 3.69
CA VAL A 81 0.41 -0.68 4.40
C VAL A 81 1.03 -0.83 5.79
N ILE A 82 1.94 0.09 6.13
CA ILE A 82 2.50 0.19 7.49
C ILE A 82 2.22 1.58 8.03
N TRP A 83 1.46 1.59 9.13
CA TRP A 83 1.18 2.78 9.91
C TRP A 83 2.25 2.97 10.98
N TYR A 84 2.73 4.21 11.13
CA TYR A 84 3.82 4.55 12.03
C TYR A 84 3.65 5.94 12.63
N PRO A 85 4.11 6.16 13.88
CA PRO A 85 4.12 7.48 14.49
C PRO A 85 5.31 8.29 13.95
N ARG A 86 5.06 9.53 13.55
CA ARG A 86 6.12 10.50 13.30
C ARG A 86 6.57 11.20 14.59
N PRO A 87 7.79 11.78 14.64
CA PRO A 87 8.31 12.49 15.81
C PRO A 87 7.39 13.61 16.33
N GLU A 88 6.65 14.28 15.44
CA GLU A 88 5.65 15.31 15.78
C GLU A 88 4.36 14.75 16.41
N GLY A 89 4.23 13.43 16.55
CA GLY A 89 3.06 12.76 17.15
C GLY A 89 1.92 12.45 16.17
N ASP A 90 2.08 12.77 14.88
CA ASP A 90 1.09 12.38 13.86
C ASP A 90 1.32 10.93 13.39
N MET A 91 0.23 10.18 13.23
CA MET A 91 0.27 8.85 12.64
C MET A 91 0.23 8.97 11.11
N ARG A 92 1.11 8.24 10.43
CA ARG A 92 1.21 8.24 8.96
C ARG A 92 1.33 6.84 8.43
N ALA A 93 1.09 6.68 7.14
CA ALA A 93 1.17 5.40 6.45
C ALA A 93 2.26 5.44 5.37
N LYS A 94 2.93 4.31 5.19
CA LYS A 94 3.68 3.99 3.97
C LYS A 94 3.11 2.74 3.34
N ILE A 95 3.10 2.70 2.02
CA ILE A 95 2.76 1.49 1.26
C ILE A 95 4.06 0.90 0.73
N PHE A 96 4.29 -0.38 0.97
CA PHE A 96 5.36 -1.15 0.35
C PHE A 96 4.75 -2.02 -0.74
N ILE A 97 5.42 -2.13 -1.90
CA ILE A 97 4.98 -2.96 -3.03
C ILE A 97 6.18 -3.76 -3.54
N ASN A 98 5.96 -5.05 -3.79
CA ASN A 98 6.99 -5.90 -4.36
C ASN A 98 7.27 -5.52 -5.83
N ALA A 99 8.51 -5.18 -6.14
CA ALA A 99 8.94 -4.77 -7.49
C ALA A 99 8.69 -5.85 -8.55
N GLY A 100 8.67 -7.14 -8.19
CA GLY A 100 8.37 -8.23 -9.12
C GLY A 100 6.99 -8.16 -9.76
N LEU A 101 6.07 -7.36 -9.20
CA LEU A 101 4.72 -7.16 -9.71
C LEU A 101 4.58 -5.92 -10.60
N VAL A 102 5.62 -5.09 -10.68
CA VAL A 102 5.62 -3.81 -11.42
C VAL A 102 5.90 -3.96 -12.92
N PRO A 103 6.87 -4.79 -13.39
CA PRO A 103 7.09 -5.02 -14.82
C PRO A 103 5.85 -5.52 -15.56
N GLN A 104 4.98 -6.26 -14.85
CA GLN A 104 3.77 -6.82 -15.43
C GLN A 104 2.77 -5.76 -15.91
N LEU A 105 2.90 -4.48 -15.50
CA LEU A 105 2.09 -3.35 -15.99
C LEU A 105 2.29 -3.05 -17.48
N TYR A 106 3.41 -3.48 -18.07
CA TYR A 106 3.81 -3.10 -19.43
C TYR A 106 4.28 -4.28 -20.30
N GLU A 107 4.31 -5.51 -19.77
CA GLU A 107 4.86 -6.67 -20.48
C GLU A 107 3.90 -7.35 -21.47
N SER A 108 2.65 -6.90 -21.61
CA SER A 108 1.77 -7.39 -22.67
C SER A 108 1.89 -6.54 -23.94
N GLU A 109 2.07 -7.20 -25.09
CA GLU A 109 1.73 -6.63 -26.38
C GLU A 109 0.39 -7.21 -26.86
N PRO A 110 -0.65 -6.40 -27.10
CA PRO A 110 -0.72 -4.95 -26.87
C PRO A 110 -0.71 -4.61 -25.37
N PRO A 111 -0.30 -3.39 -24.96
CA PRO A 111 -0.25 -2.96 -23.56
C PRO A 111 -1.66 -2.97 -22.97
N THR A 112 -2.06 -4.12 -22.45
CA THR A 112 -3.23 -4.26 -21.61
C THR A 112 -2.75 -3.90 -20.22
N ILE A 113 -3.15 -2.72 -19.77
CA ILE A 113 -3.07 -2.29 -18.37
C ILE A 113 -3.31 -3.52 -17.48
N ASN A 114 -2.28 -3.91 -16.74
CA ASN A 114 -2.35 -5.12 -15.94
C ASN A 114 -3.23 -4.86 -14.72
N VAL A 115 -4.46 -5.34 -14.85
CA VAL A 115 -5.53 -5.19 -13.86
C VAL A 115 -5.07 -5.62 -12.45
N PRO A 116 -4.36 -6.75 -12.26
CA PRO A 116 -3.78 -7.14 -10.97
C PRO A 116 -2.90 -6.09 -10.28
N ALA A 117 -1.92 -5.49 -10.96
CA ALA A 117 -1.01 -4.53 -10.33
C ALA A 117 -1.72 -3.22 -9.97
N ILE A 118 -2.69 -2.79 -10.80
CA ILE A 118 -3.57 -1.66 -10.45
C ILE A 118 -4.49 -2.02 -9.29
N GLN A 119 -5.08 -3.21 -9.30
CA GLN A 119 -5.95 -3.68 -8.21
C GLN A 119 -5.21 -3.73 -6.90
N LEU A 120 -3.97 -4.22 -6.89
CA LEU A 120 -3.10 -4.21 -5.71
C LEU A 120 -2.89 -2.79 -5.19
N LEU A 121 -2.46 -1.87 -6.06
CA LEU A 121 -2.25 -0.49 -5.63
C LEU A 121 -3.54 0.15 -5.12
N VAL A 122 -4.67 -0.03 -5.82
CA VAL A 122 -5.98 0.48 -5.38
C VAL A 122 -6.41 -0.14 -4.05
N HIS A 123 -6.13 -1.42 -3.83
CA HIS A 123 -6.38 -2.13 -2.57
C HIS A 123 -5.60 -1.50 -1.41
N GLU A 124 -4.29 -1.31 -1.57
CA GLU A 124 -3.44 -0.67 -0.54
C GLU A 124 -3.85 0.79 -0.29
N LEU A 125 -4.23 1.53 -1.34
CA LEU A 125 -4.78 2.88 -1.18
C LEU A 125 -6.11 2.88 -0.41
N GLY A 126 -6.92 1.84 -0.60
CA GLY A 126 -8.17 1.62 0.13
C GLY A 126 -7.93 1.44 1.62
N HIS A 127 -6.93 0.64 2.02
CA HIS A 127 -6.53 0.51 3.42
C HIS A 127 -6.17 1.84 4.04
N VAL A 128 -5.37 2.67 3.34
CA VAL A 128 -5.00 3.99 3.86
C VAL A 128 -6.22 4.89 4.03
N HIS A 129 -7.16 4.85 3.08
CA HIS A 129 -8.40 5.61 3.15
C HIS A 129 -9.25 5.20 4.35
N ASP A 130 -9.52 3.90 4.49
CA ASP A 130 -10.38 3.34 5.53
C ASP A 130 -9.78 3.58 6.92
N ASP A 131 -8.49 3.31 7.09
CA ASP A 131 -7.78 3.49 8.37
C ASP A 131 -7.62 4.97 8.75
N THR A 132 -7.48 5.87 7.77
CA THR A 132 -7.50 7.32 8.04
C THR A 132 -8.84 7.71 8.66
N TYR A 133 -9.95 7.26 8.06
CA TYR A 133 -11.28 7.53 8.58
C TYR A 133 -11.49 6.93 9.98
N ILE A 134 -11.10 5.67 10.19
CA ILE A 134 -11.16 5.00 11.50
C ILE A 134 -10.39 5.79 12.55
N THR A 135 -9.16 6.21 12.23
CA THR A 135 -8.31 6.97 13.15
C THR A 135 -8.93 8.33 13.49
N GLU A 136 -9.50 9.03 12.53
CA GLU A 136 -10.18 10.32 12.75
C GLU A 136 -11.44 10.17 13.64
N GLN A 137 -12.17 9.06 13.51
CA GLN A 137 -13.39 8.83 14.28
C GLN A 137 -13.13 8.27 15.69
N PHE A 138 -12.13 7.39 15.86
CA PHE A 138 -11.93 6.64 17.10
C PHE A 138 -10.60 6.91 17.80
N GLY A 139 -9.69 7.66 17.18
CA GLY A 139 -8.38 7.99 17.74
C GLY A 139 -7.37 6.84 17.75
N SER A 140 -7.68 5.68 17.15
CA SER A 140 -6.75 4.55 17.06
C SER A 140 -7.03 3.67 15.84
N ILE A 141 -5.97 3.10 15.28
CA ILE A 141 -6.04 2.00 14.30
C ILE A 141 -6.22 0.70 15.09
N GLY A 142 -7.24 -0.09 14.76
CA GLY A 142 -7.61 -1.30 15.49
C GLY A 142 -8.97 -1.85 15.03
N SER A 143 -9.44 -2.94 15.66
CA SER A 143 -10.67 -3.65 15.31
C SER A 143 -11.95 -2.91 15.73
N HIS A 144 -12.12 -1.71 15.21
CA HIS A 144 -13.37 -0.96 15.26
C HIS A 144 -14.18 -1.30 14.00
N ILE A 145 -15.15 -2.21 14.15
CA ILE A 145 -16.03 -2.58 13.04
C ILE A 145 -17.05 -1.44 12.87
N LEU A 146 -16.83 -0.58 11.88
CA LEU A 146 -17.81 0.43 11.45
C LEU A 146 -18.64 -0.09 10.29
N GLY A 147 -19.94 -0.32 10.53
CA GLY A 147 -20.91 -0.67 9.50
C GLY A 147 -21.50 -2.07 9.64
N ASN A 148 -22.36 -2.45 8.69
CA ASN A 148 -22.89 -3.81 8.62
C ASN A 148 -21.74 -4.75 8.19
N PRO A 149 -21.38 -5.78 8.98
CA PRO A 149 -20.35 -6.76 8.64
C PRO A 149 -20.50 -7.37 7.25
N GLU A 150 -21.73 -7.50 6.73
CA GLU A 150 -22.02 -8.02 5.38
C GLU A 150 -21.62 -7.06 4.25
N LEU A 151 -21.56 -5.75 4.52
CA LEU A 151 -21.09 -4.74 3.57
C LEU A 151 -19.57 -4.53 3.69
N ILE A 152 -19.01 -4.74 4.89
CA ILE A 152 -17.56 -4.66 5.14
C ILE A 152 -16.83 -5.83 4.48
N SER A 153 -17.42 -7.02 4.49
CA SER A 153 -16.92 -8.17 3.72
C SER A 153 -17.07 -8.02 2.20
N LEU A 154 -17.73 -6.96 1.72
CA LEU A 154 -17.77 -6.54 0.33
C LEU A 154 -16.79 -5.40 0.03
N CYS A 155 -16.12 -4.82 1.04
CA CYS A 155 -15.09 -3.80 0.81
C CYS A 155 -13.94 -4.47 0.05
N LEU A 156 -13.76 -4.09 -1.21
CA LEU A 156 -12.82 -4.74 -2.13
C LEU A 156 -11.37 -4.74 -1.60
N SER A 157 -11.02 -3.77 -0.75
CA SER A 157 -9.74 -3.68 0.00
C SER A 157 -9.53 -4.79 1.03
N ARG A 158 -10.55 -5.59 1.37
CA ARG A 158 -10.39 -6.80 2.21
C ARG A 158 -10.56 -8.09 1.42
N CYS A 159 -10.96 -8.00 0.16
CA CYS A 159 -11.30 -9.14 -0.68
C CYS A 159 -10.19 -9.56 -1.66
N ILE A 160 -9.13 -8.76 -1.80
CA ILE A 160 -8.08 -9.04 -2.79
C ILE A 160 -6.85 -9.58 -2.06
N TRP A 161 -6.75 -10.91 -2.09
CA TRP A 161 -5.56 -11.74 -1.84
C TRP A 161 -5.08 -11.86 -0.39
N GLY A 162 -5.41 -13.00 0.24
CA GLY A 162 -4.56 -13.67 1.24
C GLY A 162 -4.08 -12.91 2.48
N GLU A 163 -4.53 -11.67 2.74
CA GLU A 163 -4.06 -10.86 3.88
C GLU A 163 -4.38 -11.48 5.24
N TYR A 164 -5.30 -12.44 5.28
CA TYR A 164 -5.73 -13.07 6.52
C TYR A 164 -4.95 -14.36 6.81
N HIS A 165 -3.68 -14.25 7.19
CA HIS A 165 -3.07 -15.23 8.12
C HIS A 165 -1.96 -14.67 9.03
N ALA A 166 -1.73 -13.35 9.09
CA ALA A 166 -0.80 -12.72 10.05
C ALA A 166 -1.48 -11.92 11.18
N GLU A 167 -2.80 -11.74 11.16
CA GLU A 167 -3.55 -11.08 12.23
C GLU A 167 -4.01 -12.09 13.31
N PHE A 168 -3.07 -12.62 14.11
CA PHE A 168 -3.39 -13.31 15.38
C PHE A 168 -2.33 -13.04 16.45
#